data_AF-A0A9P6MZ49-F1
#
_entry.id   AF-A0A9P6MZ49-F1
#
_cell.length_a   1.000
_cell.length_b   1.000
_cell.length_c   1.000
_cell.angle_alpha   90.00
_cell.angle_beta   90.00
_cell.angle_gamma   90.00
#
_symmetry.space_group_name_H-M   'P 1'
#
loop_
_entity.id
_entity.type
_entity.pdbx_description
1 polymer ?
#
loop_
_entity_poly.entity_id
_entity_poly.type
_entity_poly.pdbx_seq_one_letter_code
_entity_poly.pdbx_strand_id
1 'polypeptide(L)'
;MKFLEYAGIDAINSALVFETPECKVYGRVEPYSCKAAGADKKLYKQIEIKYDPSNSPPDEDGSPSSFRNVISPFGPLDQPASRRTLFYLIGTLNASFPDYDFSDAKPEQFRKEPSVSMVVNSVNATLLNHGNDRAVKELRIWDSIDNLIDFEDSDVYSYNPESDSDPNDEEGGGTFYGAPSEDGDDDFSDMSDDDSGFGRQRRGMRYDYDEYVDREMDF
;
A
#
# COMPACT_ATOMS: atom_id res chain seq x y z
N MET A 1 15.69 -1.24 -4.61
CA MET A 1 16.08 -1.61 -3.23
C MET A 1 17.18 -2.66 -3.24
N LYS A 2 17.96 -2.80 -2.17
CA LYS A 2 19.00 -3.85 -2.08
C LYS A 2 18.62 -4.90 -1.03
N PHE A 3 18.52 -6.16 -1.45
CA PHE A 3 18.27 -7.32 -0.59
C PHE A 3 19.35 -7.48 0.48
N LEU A 4 18.93 -7.87 1.68
CA LEU A 4 19.78 -8.16 2.82
C LEU A 4 19.72 -9.66 3.12
N GLU A 5 20.87 -10.32 3.11
CA GLU A 5 20.94 -11.73 3.54
C GLU A 5 20.92 -11.78 5.07
N TYR A 6 19.96 -12.52 5.62
CA TYR A 6 19.84 -12.72 7.06
C TYR A 6 19.47 -14.16 7.39
N ALA A 7 20.44 -14.89 7.96
CA ALA A 7 20.30 -16.33 8.22
C ALA A 7 19.11 -16.69 9.13
N GLY A 8 18.67 -15.78 10.00
CA GLY A 8 17.50 -16.00 10.85
C GLY A 8 16.18 -16.11 10.08
N ILE A 9 16.13 -15.58 8.84
CA ILE A 9 14.93 -15.59 8.00
C ILE A 9 14.81 -16.85 7.13
N ASP A 10 15.91 -17.55 6.83
CA ASP A 10 15.87 -18.73 5.95
C ASP A 10 15.00 -19.86 6.50
N ALA A 11 15.13 -20.13 7.81
CA ALA A 11 14.30 -21.12 8.49
C ALA A 11 12.83 -20.69 8.54
N ILE A 12 12.57 -19.39 8.71
CA ILE A 12 11.23 -18.80 8.70
C ILE A 12 10.59 -18.95 7.33
N ASN A 13 11.29 -18.60 6.26
CA ASN A 13 10.80 -18.74 4.88
C ASN A 13 10.48 -20.20 4.53
N SER A 14 11.30 -21.13 5.01
CA SER A 14 11.02 -22.56 4.86
C SER A 14 9.75 -22.99 5.61
N ALA A 15 9.42 -22.32 6.73
CA ALA A 15 8.23 -22.62 7.49
C ALA A 15 6.96 -21.93 6.96
N LEU A 16 7.09 -20.78 6.28
CA LEU A 16 5.98 -20.04 5.68
C LEU A 16 5.48 -20.64 4.37
N VAL A 17 6.19 -21.63 3.82
CA VAL A 17 5.72 -22.45 2.70
C VAL A 17 5.28 -23.80 3.24
N PHE A 18 3.96 -24.05 3.24
CA PHE A 18 3.40 -25.27 3.81
C PHE A 18 2.08 -25.65 3.15
N GLU A 19 1.71 -26.92 3.30
CA GLU A 19 0.48 -27.47 2.73
C GLU A 19 -0.48 -27.83 3.87
N THR A 20 -1.74 -27.44 3.69
CA THR A 20 -2.87 -27.85 4.52
C THR A 20 -3.76 -28.80 3.71
N PRO A 21 -4.73 -29.50 4.34
CA PRO A 21 -5.69 -30.31 3.59
C PRO A 21 -6.52 -29.53 2.56
N GLU A 22 -6.63 -28.21 2.72
CA GLU A 22 -7.51 -27.35 1.93
C GLU A 22 -6.75 -26.57 0.86
N CYS A 23 -5.53 -26.14 1.15
CA CYS A 23 -4.74 -25.28 0.26
C CYS A 23 -3.24 -25.40 0.50
N LYS A 24 -2.47 -24.87 -0.44
CA LYS A 24 -1.04 -24.63 -0.29
C LYS A 24 -0.79 -23.16 -0.02
N VAL A 25 -0.10 -22.88 1.08
CA VAL A 25 0.24 -21.53 1.50
C VAL A 25 1.68 -21.24 1.09
N TYR A 26 1.86 -20.12 0.40
CA TYR A 26 3.17 -19.56 0.07
C TYR A 26 3.34 -18.24 0.77
N GLY A 27 4.34 -18.17 1.66
CA GLY A 27 4.73 -16.94 2.33
C GLY A 27 6.25 -16.78 2.32
N ARG A 28 6.69 -15.53 2.35
CA ARG A 28 8.11 -15.17 2.38
C ARG A 28 8.28 -13.86 3.13
N VAL A 29 9.38 -13.76 3.85
CA VAL A 29 9.89 -12.54 4.49
C VAL A 29 11.23 -12.22 3.85
N GLU A 30 11.40 -10.97 3.43
CA GLU A 30 12.60 -10.49 2.77
C GLU A 30 12.98 -9.11 3.31
N PRO A 31 14.16 -8.98 3.93
CA PRO A 31 14.62 -7.69 4.39
C PRO A 31 15.35 -6.97 3.25
N TYR A 32 15.04 -5.68 3.09
CA TYR A 32 15.66 -4.81 2.10
C TYR A 32 16.20 -3.55 2.75
N SER A 33 17.34 -3.08 2.27
CA SER A 33 17.83 -1.73 2.56
C SER A 33 17.29 -0.73 1.54
N CYS A 34 17.01 0.48 2.03
CA CYS A 34 16.53 1.62 1.24
C CYS A 34 17.59 2.22 0.28
N LYS A 35 18.70 1.51 0.03
CA LYS A 35 19.74 1.93 -0.89
C LYS A 35 19.24 1.80 -2.33
N ALA A 36 19.07 2.94 -3.01
CA ALA A 36 18.70 2.97 -4.42
C ALA A 36 19.80 2.34 -5.30
N ALA A 37 19.41 1.40 -6.16
CA ALA A 37 20.28 0.71 -7.11
C ALA A 37 19.66 0.74 -8.52
N GLY A 38 20.47 1.03 -9.55
CA GLY A 38 20.06 0.89 -10.96
C GLY A 38 18.78 1.65 -11.33
N ALA A 39 17.73 0.89 -11.68
CA ALA A 39 16.43 1.38 -12.16
C ALA A 39 15.67 2.26 -11.16
N ASP A 40 15.97 2.13 -9.86
CA ASP A 40 15.36 2.91 -8.78
C ASP A 40 15.45 4.43 -9.01
N LYS A 41 16.54 4.90 -9.63
CA LYS A 41 16.71 6.33 -9.94
C LYS A 41 15.69 6.86 -10.94
N LYS A 42 15.23 6.03 -11.87
CA LYS A 42 14.21 6.41 -12.85
C LYS A 42 12.85 6.48 -12.17
N LEU A 43 12.54 5.47 -11.36
CA LEU A 43 11.31 5.41 -10.57
C LEU A 43 11.18 6.63 -9.64
N TYR A 44 12.22 6.94 -8.87
CA TYR A 44 12.19 8.10 -7.98
C TYR A 44 11.94 9.41 -8.75
N LYS A 45 12.60 9.61 -9.89
CA LYS A 45 12.37 10.78 -10.75
C LYS A 45 10.95 10.83 -11.31
N GLN A 46 10.37 9.70 -11.71
CA GLN A 46 9.00 9.65 -12.19
C GLN A 46 8.01 10.06 -11.10
N ILE A 47 8.20 9.56 -9.87
CA ILE A 47 7.38 9.93 -8.71
C ILE A 47 7.51 11.41 -8.40
N GLU A 48 8.73 11.96 -8.37
CA GLU A 48 8.95 13.40 -8.19
C GLU A 48 8.25 14.20 -9.30
N ILE A 49 8.46 13.86 -10.58
CA ILE A 49 7.81 14.59 -11.68
C ILE A 49 6.27 14.55 -11.57
N LYS A 50 5.70 13.41 -11.20
CA LYS A 50 4.25 13.18 -11.15
C LYS A 50 3.57 13.93 -10.01
N TYR A 51 4.21 13.99 -8.85
CA TYR A 51 3.59 14.50 -7.62
C TYR A 51 4.20 15.81 -7.10
N ASP A 52 5.26 16.33 -7.72
CA ASP A 52 5.82 17.64 -7.38
C ASP A 52 4.86 18.76 -7.81
N PRO A 53 4.39 19.60 -6.87
CA PRO A 53 3.47 20.69 -7.16
C PRO A 53 4.04 21.77 -8.09
N SER A 54 5.37 21.85 -8.29
CA SER A 54 5.97 22.79 -9.25
C SER A 54 5.88 22.33 -10.70
N ASN A 55 5.67 21.03 -10.93
CA ASN A 55 5.62 20.44 -12.27
C ASN A 55 4.19 20.36 -12.84
N SER A 56 3.17 20.65 -12.02
CA SER A 56 1.79 20.73 -12.48
C SER A 56 1.50 22.14 -13.04
N PRO A 57 0.95 22.26 -14.27
CA PRO A 57 0.42 23.55 -14.71
C PRO A 57 -0.71 24.01 -13.77
N PRO A 58 -0.89 25.33 -13.56
CA PRO A 58 -2.06 25.82 -12.86
C PRO A 58 -3.31 25.42 -13.64
N ASP A 59 -4.28 24.79 -12.97
CA ASP A 59 -5.56 24.47 -13.59
C ASP A 59 -6.23 25.75 -14.10
N GLU A 60 -6.89 25.69 -15.27
CA GLU A 60 -7.52 26.87 -15.91
C GLU A 60 -8.65 27.50 -15.07
N ASP A 61 -9.08 26.83 -13.99
CA ASP A 61 -10.08 27.30 -13.03
C ASP A 61 -9.48 27.91 -11.75
N GLY A 62 -8.15 27.99 -11.64
CA GLY A 62 -7.47 28.50 -10.44
C GLY A 62 -7.60 27.59 -9.20
N SER A 63 -8.16 26.39 -9.37
CA SER A 63 -8.16 25.35 -8.35
C SER A 63 -6.75 24.75 -8.18
N PRO A 64 -6.35 24.35 -6.96
CA PRO A 64 -5.08 23.67 -6.74
C PRO A 64 -5.11 22.29 -7.41
N SER A 65 -4.03 21.92 -8.10
CA SER A 65 -3.89 20.67 -8.84
C SER A 65 -4.40 19.46 -8.05
N SER A 66 -5.18 18.58 -8.70
CA SER A 66 -5.92 17.46 -8.07
C SER A 66 -5.08 16.59 -7.14
N PHE A 67 -3.77 16.47 -7.37
CA PHE A 67 -2.84 15.71 -6.53
C PHE A 67 -2.49 16.39 -5.20
N ARG A 68 -2.62 17.72 -5.07
CA ARG A 68 -2.38 18.44 -3.80
C ARG A 68 -3.38 18.08 -2.71
N ASN A 69 -4.54 17.55 -3.10
CA ASN A 69 -5.58 17.09 -2.19
C ASN A 69 -5.61 15.56 -2.00
N VAL A 70 -4.69 14.82 -2.63
CA VAL A 70 -4.58 13.37 -2.43
C VAL A 70 -4.03 13.13 -1.04
N ILE A 71 -4.92 12.79 -0.11
CA ILE A 71 -4.57 12.31 1.23
C ILE A 71 -4.10 10.87 1.04
N SER A 72 -2.79 10.70 0.89
CA SER A 72 -2.20 9.37 0.85
C SER A 72 -2.03 8.79 2.27
N PRO A 73 -1.89 7.46 2.41
CA PRO A 73 -1.68 6.81 3.71
C PRO A 73 -0.39 7.22 4.43
N PHE A 74 0.54 7.83 3.70
CA PHE A 74 1.84 8.30 4.20
C PHE A 74 1.96 9.82 4.12
N GLY A 75 0.83 10.54 4.04
CA GLY A 75 0.74 12.00 4.09
C GLY A 75 0.54 12.68 2.72
N PRO A 76 0.47 14.01 2.68
CA PRO A 76 0.28 14.75 1.43
C PRO A 76 1.44 14.54 0.46
N LEU A 77 1.15 14.24 -0.81
CA LEU A 77 2.18 13.93 -1.82
C LEU A 77 2.98 15.15 -2.29
N ASP A 78 2.57 16.36 -1.90
CA ASP A 78 3.37 17.57 -2.07
C ASP A 78 4.61 17.56 -1.16
N GLN A 79 4.62 16.74 -0.09
CA GLN A 79 5.76 16.58 0.79
C GLN A 79 6.78 15.59 0.22
N PRO A 80 8.08 15.97 0.15
CA PRO A 80 9.14 15.07 -0.29
C PRO A 80 9.23 13.78 0.54
N ALA A 81 8.92 13.85 1.84
CA ALA A 81 8.92 12.69 2.72
C ALA A 81 7.88 11.64 2.29
N SER A 82 6.65 12.08 1.99
CA SER A 82 5.58 11.19 1.52
C SER A 82 5.92 10.55 0.17
N ARG A 83 6.47 11.32 -0.78
CA ARG A 83 6.94 10.78 -2.06
C ARG A 83 8.07 9.76 -1.89
N ARG A 84 8.97 10.02 -0.94
CA ARG A 84 10.04 9.09 -0.59
C ARG A 84 9.49 7.77 -0.03
N THR A 85 8.48 7.83 0.85
CA THR A 85 7.80 6.62 1.34
C THR A 85 7.16 5.82 0.21
N LEU A 86 6.42 6.47 -0.70
CA LEU A 86 5.84 5.81 -1.87
C LEU A 86 6.92 5.13 -2.73
N PHE A 87 8.02 5.83 -2.98
CA PHE A 87 9.18 5.28 -3.69
C PHE A 87 9.74 4.04 -2.99
N TYR A 88 9.88 4.06 -1.66
CA TYR A 88 10.38 2.91 -0.91
C TYR A 88 9.44 1.70 -0.99
N LEU A 89 8.13 1.93 -0.92
CA LEU A 89 7.13 0.86 -1.03
C LEU A 89 7.13 0.24 -2.44
N ILE A 90 7.03 1.06 -3.49
CA ILE A 90 7.04 0.57 -4.89
C ILE A 90 8.38 -0.10 -5.22
N GLY A 91 9.49 0.52 -4.81
CA GLY A 91 10.81 -0.05 -5.05
C GLY A 91 11.02 -1.39 -4.33
N THR A 92 10.37 -1.60 -3.19
CA THR A 92 10.38 -2.89 -2.48
C THR A 92 9.57 -3.94 -3.24
N LEU A 93 8.39 -3.59 -3.75
CA LEU A 93 7.57 -4.49 -4.58
C LEU A 93 8.33 -4.95 -5.83
N ASN A 94 8.89 -4.00 -6.60
CA ASN A 94 9.71 -4.29 -7.77
C ASN A 94 10.94 -5.17 -7.46
N ALA A 95 11.50 -5.08 -6.25
CA ALA A 95 12.64 -5.90 -5.84
C ALA A 95 12.22 -7.31 -5.38
N SER A 96 11.04 -7.45 -4.77
CA SER A 96 10.47 -8.74 -4.32
C SER A 96 9.91 -9.55 -5.49
N PHE A 97 9.37 -8.86 -6.50
CA PHE A 97 8.66 -9.45 -7.64
C PHE A 97 9.23 -8.91 -8.96
N PRO A 98 10.43 -9.37 -9.36
CA PRO A 98 11.16 -8.81 -10.51
C PRO A 98 10.50 -9.07 -11.87
N ASP A 99 9.56 -10.01 -11.93
CA ASP A 99 8.78 -10.33 -13.13
C ASP A 99 7.60 -9.38 -13.36
N TYR A 100 7.33 -8.48 -12.41
CA TYR A 100 6.23 -7.54 -12.44
C TYR A 100 6.74 -6.09 -12.39
N ASP A 101 5.99 -5.17 -13.00
CA ASP A 101 6.29 -3.73 -12.98
C ASP A 101 5.23 -2.98 -12.15
N PHE A 102 5.64 -2.50 -10.98
CA PHE A 102 4.80 -1.71 -10.07
C PHE A 102 5.04 -0.21 -10.23
N SER A 103 5.76 0.25 -11.27
CA SER A 103 6.12 1.67 -11.42
C SER A 103 4.92 2.62 -11.48
N ASP A 104 3.75 2.12 -11.92
CA ASP A 104 2.50 2.87 -12.00
C ASP A 104 1.58 2.69 -10.78
N ALA A 105 2.01 1.95 -9.76
CA ALA A 105 1.23 1.72 -8.54
C ALA A 105 0.82 3.05 -7.88
N LYS A 106 -0.45 3.10 -7.49
CA LYS A 106 -1.09 4.32 -6.98
C LYS A 106 -1.03 4.39 -5.46
N PRO A 107 -0.94 5.60 -4.87
CA PRO A 107 -0.98 5.79 -3.42
C PRO A 107 -2.18 5.13 -2.73
N GLU A 108 -3.33 5.07 -3.40
CA GLU A 108 -4.59 4.50 -2.91
C GLU A 108 -4.55 2.96 -2.78
N GLN A 109 -3.62 2.29 -3.48
CA GLN A 109 -3.38 0.85 -3.36
C GLN A 109 -2.55 0.50 -2.12
N PHE A 110 -2.06 1.50 -1.38
CA PHE A 110 -1.40 1.29 -0.11
C PHE A 110 -2.33 1.69 1.03
N ARG A 111 -2.14 1.08 2.19
CA ARG A 111 -2.80 1.46 3.43
C ARG A 111 -1.78 1.47 4.55
N LYS A 112 -1.82 2.49 5.40
CA LYS A 112 -1.04 2.55 6.63
C LYS A 112 -1.79 1.77 7.71
N GLU A 113 -1.12 0.79 8.30
CA GLU A 113 -1.71 -0.02 9.36
C GLU A 113 -1.71 0.75 10.69
N PRO A 114 -2.76 0.61 11.53
CA PRO A 114 -2.86 1.38 12.77
C PRO A 114 -1.78 1.08 13.80
N SER A 115 -1.26 -0.16 13.81
CA SER A 115 -0.16 -0.58 14.69
C SER A 115 0.48 -1.88 14.22
N VAL A 116 1.78 -2.03 14.49
CA VAL A 116 2.52 -3.29 14.27
C VAL A 116 1.85 -4.46 15.01
N SER A 117 1.43 -4.25 16.27
CA SER A 117 0.84 -5.30 17.09
C SER A 117 -0.45 -5.88 16.50
N MET A 118 -1.28 -5.05 15.86
CA MET A 118 -2.49 -5.52 15.19
C MET A 118 -2.15 -6.42 13.99
N VAL A 119 -1.15 -6.04 13.21
CA VAL A 119 -0.66 -6.83 12.08
C VAL A 119 -0.08 -8.17 12.56
N VAL A 120 0.77 -8.14 13.59
CA VAL A 120 1.32 -9.34 14.23
C VAL A 120 0.22 -10.30 14.67
N ASN A 121 -0.81 -9.79 15.34
CA ASN A 121 -1.94 -10.60 15.81
C ASN A 121 -2.75 -11.18 14.63
N SER A 122 -2.97 -10.39 13.58
CA SER A 122 -3.67 -10.85 12.37
C SER A 122 -2.90 -11.98 11.68
N VAL A 123 -1.59 -11.81 11.46
CA VAL A 123 -0.74 -12.83 10.85
C VAL A 123 -0.67 -14.09 11.72
N ASN A 124 -0.55 -13.94 13.05
CA ASN A 124 -0.58 -15.06 13.99
C ASN A 124 -1.89 -15.84 13.92
N ALA A 125 -3.03 -15.16 13.88
CA ALA A 125 -4.34 -15.80 13.75
C ALA A 125 -4.44 -16.57 12.43
N THR A 126 -4.00 -15.97 11.31
CA THR A 126 -4.00 -16.64 10.00
C THR A 126 -3.12 -17.89 10.00
N LEU A 127 -1.89 -17.80 10.49
CA LEU A 127 -0.97 -18.95 10.56
C LEU A 127 -1.51 -20.06 11.47
N LEU A 128 -2.08 -19.69 12.63
CA LEU A 128 -2.68 -20.64 13.55
C LEU A 128 -3.89 -21.36 12.94
N ASN A 129 -4.76 -20.63 12.25
CA ASN A 129 -5.94 -21.19 11.58
C ASN A 129 -5.56 -22.20 10.49
N HIS A 130 -4.42 -22.00 9.83
CA HIS A 130 -3.87 -22.95 8.85
C HIS A 130 -2.94 -24.01 9.47
N GLY A 131 -2.87 -24.11 10.80
CA GLY A 131 -2.11 -25.14 11.51
C GLY A 131 -0.59 -24.96 11.50
N ASN A 132 -0.09 -23.75 11.23
CA ASN A 132 1.34 -23.44 11.19
C ASN A 132 1.77 -22.52 12.34
N ASP A 133 1.58 -22.97 13.58
CA ASP A 133 1.99 -22.22 14.77
C ASP A 133 3.51 -22.31 15.05
N ARG A 134 4.23 -23.26 14.44
CA ARG A 134 5.69 -23.40 14.57
C ARG A 134 6.47 -22.16 14.12
N ALA A 135 6.02 -21.48 13.06
CA ALA A 135 6.68 -20.28 12.56
C ALA A 135 6.69 -19.16 13.63
N VAL A 136 5.63 -19.10 14.42
CA VAL A 136 5.47 -18.11 15.50
C VAL A 136 6.17 -18.58 16.78
N LYS A 137 5.90 -19.80 17.23
CA LYS A 137 6.33 -20.30 18.55
C LYS A 137 7.76 -20.81 18.59
N GLU A 138 8.17 -21.58 17.58
CA GLU A 138 9.48 -22.25 17.56
C GLU A 138 10.52 -21.38 16.90
N LEU A 139 10.19 -20.81 15.74
CA LEU A 139 11.13 -20.00 14.94
C LEU A 139 11.17 -18.53 15.34
N ARG A 140 10.25 -18.09 16.21
CA ARG A 140 10.21 -16.73 16.77
C ARG A 140 10.36 -15.67 15.68
N ILE A 141 9.52 -15.78 14.65
CA ILE A 141 9.52 -14.89 13.48
C ILE A 141 9.56 -13.42 13.89
N TRP A 142 8.76 -13.04 14.89
CA TRP A 142 8.65 -11.66 15.34
C TRP A 142 9.93 -11.15 16.00
N ASP A 143 10.60 -11.95 16.84
CA ASP A 143 11.90 -11.58 17.41
C ASP A 143 12.94 -11.38 16.29
N SER A 144 12.91 -12.20 15.24
CA SER A 144 13.85 -12.10 14.12
C SER A 144 13.63 -10.84 13.28
N ILE A 145 12.37 -10.45 13.07
CA ILE A 145 12.03 -9.23 12.33
C ILE A 145 12.31 -8.00 13.19
N ASP A 146 11.94 -8.01 14.48
CA ASP A 146 12.16 -6.90 15.41
C ASP A 146 13.65 -6.55 15.54
N ASN A 147 14.52 -7.55 15.61
CA ASN A 147 15.98 -7.35 15.61
C ASN A 147 16.52 -6.68 14.32
N LEU A 148 15.78 -6.71 13.22
CA LEU A 148 16.20 -6.14 11.94
C LEU A 148 15.68 -4.72 11.71
N ILE A 149 14.43 -4.43 12.09
CA ILE A 149 13.76 -3.19 11.72
C ILE A 149 13.27 -2.35 12.91
N ASP A 150 13.33 -2.88 14.13
CA ASP A 150 12.81 -2.26 15.36
C ASP A 150 11.33 -1.87 15.24
N PHE A 151 10.44 -2.67 15.84
CA PHE A 151 9.00 -2.42 15.79
C PHE A 151 8.55 -1.14 16.48
N GLU A 152 9.35 -0.58 17.41
CA GLU A 152 8.97 0.65 18.12
C GLU A 152 9.03 1.88 17.20
N ASP A 153 9.99 1.92 16.28
CA ASP A 153 10.22 3.05 15.35
C ASP A 153 9.79 2.71 13.91
N SER A 154 8.96 1.68 13.74
CA SER A 154 8.54 1.21 12.42
C SER A 154 7.11 1.66 12.07
N ASP A 155 6.97 2.22 10.87
CA ASP A 155 5.68 2.36 10.19
C ASP A 155 5.34 1.10 9.38
N VAL A 156 4.11 0.62 9.47
CA VAL A 156 3.65 -0.58 8.74
C VAL A 156 2.63 -0.21 7.67
N TYR A 157 2.81 -0.79 6.49
CA TYR A 157 1.94 -0.58 5.34
C TYR A 157 1.53 -1.91 4.72
N SER A 158 0.30 -1.97 4.20
CA SER A 158 -0.18 -3.07 3.35
C SER A 158 -0.35 -2.58 1.91
N TYR A 159 0.02 -3.42 0.95
CA TYR A 159 -0.33 -3.23 -0.47
C TYR A 159 -1.57 -4.07 -0.79
N ASN A 160 -2.59 -3.44 -1.37
CA ASN A 160 -3.82 -4.08 -1.81
C ASN A 160 -4.06 -3.71 -3.28
N PRO A 161 -3.72 -4.59 -4.24
CA PRO A 161 -4.00 -4.34 -5.65
C PRO A 161 -5.50 -4.13 -5.88
N GLU A 162 -5.86 -3.30 -6.86
CA GLU A 162 -7.24 -3.30 -7.38
C GLU A 162 -7.44 -4.63 -8.14
N SER A 163 -8.66 -5.16 -8.14
CA SER A 163 -9.01 -6.57 -8.48
C SER A 163 -8.62 -7.05 -9.90
N ASP A 164 -8.00 -6.21 -10.72
CA ASP A 164 -7.51 -6.50 -12.07
C ASP A 164 -5.97 -6.52 -12.17
N SER A 165 -5.29 -6.15 -11.09
CA SER A 165 -3.84 -5.93 -11.04
C SER A 165 -3.13 -6.84 -10.02
N ASP A 166 -3.85 -7.80 -9.41
CA ASP A 166 -3.30 -8.75 -8.45
C ASP A 166 -2.66 -9.97 -9.14
N PRO A 167 -1.34 -10.17 -9.04
CA PRO A 167 -0.69 -11.37 -9.56
C PRO A 167 -1.07 -12.68 -8.84
N ASN A 168 -1.75 -12.61 -7.69
CA ASN A 168 -2.29 -13.78 -6.98
C ASN A 168 -3.71 -14.17 -7.40
N ASP A 169 -4.42 -13.33 -8.17
CA ASP A 169 -5.69 -13.72 -8.79
C ASP A 169 -5.39 -14.54 -10.06
N GLU A 170 -4.87 -15.76 -9.89
CA GLU A 170 -4.90 -16.76 -10.95
C GLU A 170 -6.36 -17.12 -11.25
N GLU A 171 -6.88 -16.53 -12.33
CA GLU A 171 -8.01 -16.94 -13.16
C GLU A 171 -8.67 -18.28 -12.77
N GLY A 172 -9.78 -18.21 -12.02
CA GLY A 172 -10.46 -19.43 -11.58
C GLY A 172 -11.76 -19.24 -10.79
N GLY A 173 -12.64 -18.32 -11.19
CA GLY A 173 -13.88 -18.12 -10.45
C GLY A 173 -14.95 -17.26 -11.12
N GLY A 174 -14.93 -17.15 -12.45
CA GLY A 174 -16.04 -16.53 -13.19
C GLY A 174 -17.28 -17.42 -13.12
N THR A 175 -18.05 -17.36 -12.02
CA THR A 175 -19.43 -17.80 -12.04
C THR A 175 -20.18 -16.87 -12.98
N PHE A 176 -20.29 -17.29 -14.25
CA PHE A 176 -21.28 -16.81 -15.19
C PHE A 176 -22.66 -17.08 -14.57
N TYR A 177 -23.16 -16.14 -13.77
CA TYR A 177 -24.59 -16.06 -13.51
C TYR A 177 -25.23 -15.59 -14.80
N GLY A 178 -25.62 -16.57 -15.62
CA GLY A 178 -26.52 -16.34 -16.73
C GLY A 178 -27.78 -15.66 -16.20
N ALA A 179 -28.01 -14.43 -16.65
CA ALA A 179 -29.26 -13.74 -16.43
C ALA A 179 -30.40 -14.57 -17.07
N PRO A 180 -31.45 -14.93 -16.32
CA PRO A 180 -32.72 -15.23 -16.93
C PRO A 180 -33.36 -13.89 -17.29
N SER A 181 -33.61 -13.71 -18.58
CA SER A 181 -34.57 -12.76 -19.12
C SER A 181 -35.94 -12.99 -18.49
N GLU A 182 -36.46 -12.01 -17.77
CA GLU A 182 -37.89 -11.95 -17.43
C GLU A 182 -38.43 -10.58 -17.85
N ASP A 183 -39.25 -10.65 -18.90
CA ASP A 183 -40.23 -9.66 -19.28
C ASP A 183 -41.17 -9.37 -18.09
N GLY A 184 -41.49 -8.09 -17.89
CA GLY A 184 -42.41 -7.66 -16.85
C GLY A 184 -42.66 -6.17 -16.93
N ASP A 185 -43.63 -5.80 -17.78
CA ASP A 185 -44.28 -4.50 -17.76
C ASP A 185 -44.84 -4.21 -16.37
N ASP A 186 -44.49 -3.08 -15.77
CA ASP A 186 -45.35 -2.44 -14.77
C ASP A 186 -45.19 -0.92 -14.81
N ASP A 187 -46.25 -0.33 -15.34
CA ASP A 187 -46.64 1.06 -15.36
C ASP A 187 -46.76 1.59 -13.91
N PHE A 188 -46.00 2.63 -13.55
CA PHE A 188 -46.45 3.52 -12.48
C PHE A 188 -46.06 4.97 -12.78
N SER A 189 -47.11 5.76 -12.90
CA SER A 189 -47.14 7.18 -13.19
C SER A 189 -46.74 8.01 -11.96
N ASP A 190 -46.13 9.15 -12.25
CA ASP A 190 -46.36 10.46 -11.60
C ASP A 190 -46.13 10.58 -10.09
N MET A 191 -45.06 11.30 -9.72
CA MET A 191 -45.17 12.38 -8.73
C MET A 191 -44.02 13.37 -8.84
N SER A 192 -44.40 14.63 -8.87
CA SER A 192 -43.65 15.86 -9.12
C SER A 192 -42.92 16.38 -7.87
N ASP A 193 -41.88 17.18 -8.14
CA ASP A 193 -41.38 18.39 -7.45
C ASP A 193 -41.49 18.53 -5.91
N ASP A 194 -40.37 18.79 -5.22
CA ASP A 194 -40.03 20.15 -4.74
C ASP A 194 -38.70 20.24 -3.95
N ASP A 195 -37.92 21.24 -4.39
CA ASP A 195 -37.08 22.25 -3.71
C ASP A 195 -36.23 22.05 -2.43
N SER A 196 -35.08 22.74 -2.50
CA SER A 196 -34.39 23.52 -1.45
C SER A 196 -33.37 22.89 -0.46
N GLY A 197 -32.08 23.14 -0.75
CA GLY A 197 -31.29 24.13 -0.01
C GLY A 197 -30.42 23.71 1.21
N PHE A 198 -29.40 24.55 1.47
CA PHE A 198 -28.42 24.58 2.58
C PHE A 198 -27.20 23.65 2.39
N GLY A 199 -25.96 24.10 2.12
CA GLY A 199 -25.30 25.37 2.44
C GLY A 199 -24.61 25.29 3.81
N ARG A 200 -23.28 25.06 3.86
CA ARG A 200 -22.41 25.46 4.99
C ARG A 200 -20.90 25.39 4.65
N GLN A 201 -20.39 26.58 4.31
CA GLN A 201 -19.15 27.23 4.75
C GLN A 201 -17.97 26.38 5.28
N ARG A 202 -16.88 26.39 4.50
CA ARG A 202 -15.51 26.13 4.97
C ARG A 202 -14.98 27.32 5.78
N ARG A 203 -14.21 27.05 6.84
CA ARG A 203 -13.30 28.03 7.45
C ARG A 203 -11.99 27.33 7.79
N GLY A 204 -10.94 27.71 7.07
CA GLY A 204 -9.59 27.16 7.22
C GLY A 204 -8.86 27.75 8.43
N MET A 205 -7.97 26.94 8.99
CA MET A 205 -6.80 27.40 9.72
C MET A 205 -5.57 27.09 8.87
N ARG A 206 -4.86 28.14 8.46
CA ARG A 206 -3.48 28.05 7.95
C ARG A 206 -2.56 27.96 9.17
N TYR A 207 -1.65 27.00 9.17
CA TYR A 207 -0.43 27.08 9.96
C TYR A 207 0.71 27.34 8.98
N ASP A 208 1.32 28.50 9.10
CA ASP A 208 2.61 28.83 8.48
C ASP A 208 3.70 28.05 9.23
N TYR A 209 4.52 27.28 8.52
CA TYR A 209 5.82 26.81 9.00
C TYR A 209 6.83 27.01 7.87
N ASP A 210 7.40 28.20 7.86
CA ASP A 210 8.73 28.42 7.31
C ASP A 210 9.77 27.78 8.24
N GLU A 211 10.87 27.35 7.62
CA GLU A 211 12.21 27.32 8.20
C GLU A 211 12.55 26.14 9.14
N TYR A 212 13.08 25.05 8.58
CA TYR A 212 14.30 24.43 9.12
C TYR A 212 15.15 23.84 8.00
N VAL A 213 16.27 24.52 7.80
CA VAL A 213 17.36 24.26 6.87
C VAL A 213 18.05 22.93 7.17
N ASP A 214 18.34 22.22 6.09
CA ASP A 214 19.35 21.19 5.90
C ASP A 214 20.32 21.00 7.07
N ARG A 215 20.25 19.81 7.67
CA ARG A 215 21.43 19.23 8.29
C ARG A 215 21.66 17.85 7.68
N GLU A 216 22.59 17.85 6.74
CA GLU A 216 23.30 16.66 6.26
C GLU A 216 23.71 15.79 7.47
N MET A 217 23.35 14.51 7.43
CA MET A 217 23.99 13.46 8.22
C MET A 217 24.63 12.50 7.22
N ASP A 218 25.91 12.75 6.98
CA ASP A 218 26.85 11.78 6.45
C ASP A 218 27.18 10.77 7.56
N PHE A 219 26.89 9.50 7.28
CA PHE A 219 27.31 8.23 7.92
C PHE A 219 26.89 7.92 9.36
#